data_AF-A0A529W0S6-F1
#
_entry.id   AF-A0A529W0S6-F1
#
_cell.length_a   1.000
_cell.length_b   1.000
_cell.length_c   1.000
_cell.angle_alpha   90.00
_cell.angle_beta   90.00
_cell.angle_gamma   90.00
#
_symmetry.space_group_name_H-M   'P 1'
#
loop_
_entity.id
_entity.type
_entity.pdbx_description
1 polymer ?
#
loop_
_entity_poly.entity_id
_entity_poly.type
_entity_poly.pdbx_seq_one_letter_code
_entity_poly.pdbx_strand_id
1 'polypeptide(L)' 'IAAYFEATLLAGFSTAEATEYFGRPRGFSADRFDLTPKSVTWAQTAFLKRFKTLDAMRQSSFVANSAI' A
#
# COMPACT_ATOMS: atom_id res chain seq x y z
N ILE A 1 8.40 1.70 -3.70
CA ILE A 1 7.75 0.66 -4.55
C ILE A 1 6.35 1.08 -5.01
N ALA A 2 5.41 1.39 -4.11
CA ALA A 2 4.06 1.87 -4.50
C ALA A 2 4.11 3.08 -5.47
N ALA A 3 4.83 4.14 -5.08
CA ALA A 3 4.99 5.34 -5.91
C ALA A 3 5.57 5.06 -7.32
N TYR A 4 6.48 4.09 -7.46
CA TYR A 4 7.01 3.70 -8.78
C TYR A 4 5.90 3.20 -9.70
N PHE A 5 5.06 2.28 -9.20
CA PHE A 5 3.99 1.71 -10.01
C PHE A 5 2.87 2.71 -10.29
N GLU A 6 2.48 3.53 -9.30
CA GLU A 6 1.53 4.62 -9.50
C GLU A 6 2.02 5.61 -10.55
N ALA A 7 3.30 5.97 -10.53
CA ALA A 7 3.89 6.87 -11.52
C ALA A 7 3.78 6.31 -12.94
N THR A 8 4.20 5.04 -13.13
CA THR A 8 4.22 4.41 -14.45
C THR A 8 2.84 4.03 -15.01
N LEU A 9 1.86 3.74 -14.15
CA LEU A 9 0.56 3.21 -14.60
C LEU A 9 -0.56 4.25 -14.56
N LEU A 10 -0.45 5.26 -13.69
CA LEU A 10 -1.54 6.21 -13.44
C LEU A 10 -1.15 7.66 -13.71
N ALA A 11 0.08 8.05 -13.38
CA ALA A 11 0.52 9.45 -13.49
C ALA A 11 1.22 9.79 -14.82
N GLY A 12 1.40 8.80 -15.71
CA GLY A 12 1.95 9.02 -17.05
C GLY A 12 3.48 9.12 -17.13
N PHE A 13 4.20 8.72 -16.08
CA PHE A 13 5.66 8.68 -16.11
C PHE A 13 6.13 7.52 -16.98
N SER A 14 7.21 7.72 -17.72
CA SER A 14 7.95 6.63 -18.32
C SER A 14 8.60 5.76 -17.24
N THR A 15 8.98 4.54 -17.63
CA THR A 15 9.76 3.65 -16.76
C THR A 15 11.13 4.24 -16.40
N ALA A 16 11.73 5.04 -17.29
CA ALA A 16 13.00 5.72 -17.05
C ALA A 16 12.84 6.80 -15.96
N GLU A 17 11.86 7.69 -16.10
CA GLU A 17 11.57 8.73 -15.10
C GLU A 17 11.22 8.12 -13.74
N ALA A 18 10.35 7.10 -13.72
CA ALA A 18 9.99 6.45 -12.46
C ALA A 18 11.19 5.73 -11.81
N THR A 19 12.11 5.18 -12.61
CA THR A 19 13.35 4.57 -12.10
C THR A 19 14.28 5.63 -11.52
N GLU A 20 14.38 6.79 -12.15
CA GLU A 20 15.19 7.90 -11.68
C GLU A 20 14.66 8.46 -10.35
N TYR A 21 13.36 8.73 -10.26
CA TYR A 21 12.77 9.36 -9.07
C TYR A 21 12.48 8.39 -7.92
N PHE A 22 12.09 7.15 -8.21
CA PHE A 22 11.61 6.20 -7.20
C PHE A 22 12.46 4.93 -7.06
N GLY A 23 13.44 4.73 -7.95
CA GLY A 23 14.25 3.53 -8.02
C GLY A 23 13.50 2.34 -8.62
N ARG A 24 14.23 1.40 -9.23
CA ARG A 24 13.64 0.18 -9.80
C ARG A 24 13.27 -0.82 -8.68
N PRO A 25 12.00 -1.26 -8.57
CA PRO A 25 11.60 -2.28 -7.62
C PRO A 25 12.36 -3.60 -7.86
N ARG A 26 12.81 -4.26 -6.79
CA ARG A 26 13.41 -5.60 -6.83
C ARG A 26 12.56 -6.56 -6.01
N GLY A 27 12.32 -7.78 -6.51
CA GLY A 27 11.54 -8.81 -5.81
C GLY A 27 10.05 -8.51 -5.65
N PHE A 28 9.54 -7.49 -6.35
CA PHE A 28 8.13 -7.09 -6.36
C PHE A 28 7.64 -6.98 -7.80
N SER A 29 6.53 -7.64 -8.09
CA SER A 29 5.84 -7.56 -9.38
C SER A 29 4.57 -6.71 -9.23
N ALA A 30 4.22 -5.97 -10.29
CA ALA A 30 3.10 -5.02 -10.30
C ALA A 30 1.75 -5.74 -10.17
N ASP A 31 1.66 -6.98 -10.66
CA ASP A 31 0.52 -7.89 -10.56
C ASP A 31 0.01 -8.11 -9.12
N ARG A 32 0.85 -7.85 -8.12
CA ARG A 32 0.53 -7.97 -6.69
C ARG A 32 -0.21 -6.75 -6.15
N PHE A 33 -0.34 -5.67 -6.93
CA PHE A 33 -1.07 -4.46 -6.56
C PHE A 33 -2.30 -4.27 -7.46
N ASP A 34 -3.48 -4.17 -6.85
CA ASP A 34 -4.66 -3.64 -7.55
C ASP A 34 -4.56 -2.11 -7.59
N LEU A 35 -4.01 -1.60 -8.69
CA LEU A 35 -3.83 -0.17 -8.95
C LEU A 35 -4.98 0.44 -9.75
N THR A 36 -6.08 -0.30 -9.93
CA THR A 36 -7.28 0.23 -10.58
C THR A 36 -7.83 1.37 -9.73
N PRO A 37 -8.02 2.59 -10.28
CA PRO A 37 -8.64 3.68 -9.55
C PRO A 37 -10.00 3.28 -8.96
N LYS A 38 -10.24 3.63 -7.71
CA LYS A 38 -11.44 3.28 -6.95
C LYS A 38 -12.25 4.54 -6.66
N SER A 39 -13.56 4.37 -6.46
CA SER A 39 -14.40 5.46 -5.94
C SER A 39 -13.96 5.84 -4.51
N VAL A 40 -14.22 7.08 -4.13
CA VAL A 40 -13.90 7.60 -2.79
C VAL A 40 -14.53 6.74 -1.70
N THR A 41 -15.79 6.37 -1.85
CA THR A 41 -16.53 5.55 -0.87
C THR A 41 -15.92 4.17 -0.70
N TRP A 42 -15.47 3.56 -1.80
CA TRP A 42 -14.79 2.27 -1.75
C TRP A 42 -13.45 2.38 -1.02
N ALA A 43 -12.62 3.37 -1.39
CA ALA A 43 -11.30 3.57 -0.80
C ALA A 43 -11.38 3.84 0.70
N GLN A 44 -12.31 4.72 1.13
CA GLN A 44 -12.57 5.00 2.54
C GLN A 44 -12.94 3.73 3.31
N THR A 45 -13.87 2.94 2.78
CA THR A 45 -14.34 1.70 3.43
C THR A 45 -13.20 0.70 3.58
N ALA A 46 -12.42 0.48 2.51
CA ALA A 46 -11.28 -0.43 2.53
C ALA A 46 -10.19 0.00 3.52
N PHE A 47 -9.85 1.29 3.54
CA PHE A 47 -8.86 1.85 4.45
C PHE A 47 -9.27 1.66 5.91
N LEU A 48 -10.49 2.08 6.28
CA LEU A 48 -11.00 1.96 7.66
C LEU A 48 -11.07 0.50 8.11
N LYS A 49 -11.43 -0.43 7.23
CA LYS A 49 -11.43 -1.87 7.52
C LYS A 49 -10.03 -2.36 7.88
N ARG A 50 -9.02 -2.00 7.08
CA ARG A 50 -7.63 -2.41 7.34
C ARG A 50 -7.07 -1.78 8.61
N PHE A 51 -7.36 -0.50 8.84
CA PHE A 51 -6.98 0.20 10.06
C PHE A 51 -7.50 -0.51 11.32
N LYS A 52 -8.81 -0.76 11.39
CA LYS A 52 -9.45 -1.45 12.53
C LYS A 52 -8.84 -2.83 12.78
N THR A 53 -8.53 -3.56 11.71
CA THR A 53 -7.87 -4.88 11.81
C THR A 53 -6.50 -4.76 12.47
N LEU A 54 -5.68 -3.82 12.01
CA LEU A 54 -4.33 -3.60 12.55
C LEU A 54 -4.36 -3.08 13.98
N ASP A 55 -5.30 -2.19 14.31
CA ASP A 55 -5.42 -1.65 15.67
C ASP A 55 -5.84 -2.74 16.67
N ALA A 56 -6.77 -3.63 16.29
CA ALA A 56 -7.13 -4.78 17.11
C ALA A 56 -5.91 -5.69 17.34
N MET A 57 -5.13 -6.00 16.30
CA MET A 57 -3.90 -6.79 16.44
C MET A 57 -2.89 -6.12 17.38
N ARG A 58 -2.73 -4.80 17.25
CA ARG A 58 -1.84 -4.00 18.13
C ARG A 58 -2.28 -4.06 19.58
N GLN A 59 -3.58 -3.92 19.86
CA GLN A 59 -4.14 -4.03 21.21
C GLN A 59 -3.93 -5.44 21.78
N SER A 60 -4.18 -6.49 20.99
CA SER A 60 -3.92 -7.88 21.40
C SER A 60 -2.44 -8.11 21.73
N SER A 61 -1.52 -7.65 20.88
CA SER A 61 -0.07 -7.74 21.15
C SER A 61 0.34 -6.97 22.40
N PHE A 62 -0.26 -5.80 22.66
CA PHE A 62 0.01 -5.02 23.86
C PHE A 62 -0.46 -5.74 25.14
N VAL A 63 -1.67 -6.31 25.13
CA VAL A 63 -2.19 -7.10 26.27
C VAL A 63 -1.32 -8.34 26.51
N ALA A 64 -0.94 -9.07 25.46
CA ALA A 64 -0.08 -10.24 25.57
C ALA A 64 1.29 -9.90 26.18
N ASN A 65 1.90 -8.78 25.77
CA ASN A 65 3.18 -8.34 26.30
C ASN A 65 3.12 -7.76 27.72
N SER A 66 1.94 -7.32 28.18
CA SER A 66 1.75 -6.75 29.53
C SER A 66 1.38 -7.80 30.58
N ALA A 67 1.03 -9.01 30.16
CA ALA A 67 0.63 -10.13 31.03
C ALA A 67 1.79 -11.08 31.37
N ILE A 68 3.00 -10.78 30.90
CA ILE A 68 4.27 -11.46 31.21
C ILE A 68 5.05 -10.56 32.17
#